data_AF-A0A517Y938-F1
#
_entry.id   AF-A0A517Y938-F1
#
_cell.length_a   1.000
_cell.length_b   1.000
_cell.length_c   1.000
_cell.angle_alpha   90.00
_cell.angle_beta   90.00
_cell.angle_gamma   90.00
#
_symmetry.space_group_name_H-M   'P 1'
#
loop_
_entity.id
_entity.type
_entity.pdbx_description
1 polymer ?
#
loop_
_entity_poly.entity_id
_entity_poly.type
_entity_poly.pdbx_seq_one_letter_code
_entity_poly.pdbx_strand_id
1 'polypeptide(L)'
;MFNSAASGLGINLPGWNYPVVCDLSTGQLQFDNFNGRWGKQQELDRFLQAYACELAKIAARKKGHTVSEQMLADGSIKLTIQVTRGAV
;
A
#
# COMPACT_ATOMS: atom_id res chain seq x y z
N MET A 1 29.74 3.68 6.15
CA MET A 1 28.90 2.61 5.58
C MET A 1 27.61 2.59 6.40
N PHE A 2 26.47 2.87 5.78
CA PHE A 2 25.18 2.80 6.48
C PHE A 2 24.68 1.35 6.39
N ASN A 3 24.88 0.59 7.47
CA ASN A 3 24.33 -0.76 7.60
C ASN A 3 23.12 -0.68 8.54
N SER A 4 21.96 -0.35 8.01
CA SER A 4 20.70 -0.44 8.74
C SER A 4 20.11 -1.84 8.51
N ALA A 5 20.07 -2.65 9.56
CA ALA A 5 19.35 -3.93 9.54
C ALA A 5 17.89 -3.68 9.95
N ALA A 6 16.94 -4.12 9.12
CA ALA A 6 15.52 -4.11 9.42
C ALA A 6 15.02 -5.56 9.54
N SER A 7 14.13 -5.82 10.50
CA SER A 7 13.49 -7.11 10.69
C SER A 7 11.97 -6.95 10.61
N GLY A 8 11.30 -7.88 9.93
CA GLY A 8 9.87 -7.79 9.69
C GLY A 8 9.44 -8.67 8.52
N LEU A 9 8.26 -8.39 7.97
CA LEU A 9 7.74 -9.07 6.79
C LEU A 9 8.40 -8.51 5.53
N GLY A 10 9.19 -9.32 4.84
CA GLY A 10 9.79 -8.96 3.56
C GLY A 10 8.82 -9.12 2.40
N ILE A 11 8.66 -8.07 1.60
CA ILE A 11 7.85 -8.03 0.38
C ILE A 11 8.78 -7.84 -0.81
N ASN A 12 8.77 -8.80 -1.73
CA ASN A 12 9.57 -8.72 -2.94
C ASN A 12 8.79 -8.01 -4.05
N LEU A 13 9.25 -6.82 -4.45
CA LEU A 13 8.64 -6.06 -5.52
C LEU A 13 9.27 -6.42 -6.88
N PRO A 14 8.51 -6.38 -7.99
CA PRO A 14 9.05 -6.70 -9.30
C PRO A 14 10.23 -5.79 -9.68
N GLY A 15 11.36 -6.40 -10.06
CA GLY A 15 12.56 -5.68 -10.47
C GLY A 15 13.30 -4.97 -9.32
N TRP A 16 12.98 -5.28 -8.07
CA TRP A 16 13.75 -4.82 -6.91
C TRP A 16 14.82 -5.84 -6.53
N ASN A 17 16.01 -5.36 -6.18
CA ASN A 17 17.11 -6.21 -5.72
C ASN A 17 17.01 -6.55 -4.24
N TYR A 18 16.39 -5.64 -3.46
CA TYR A 18 16.21 -5.79 -2.02
C TYR A 18 14.71 -5.75 -1.70
N PRO A 19 14.22 -6.64 -0.82
CA PRO A 19 12.82 -6.62 -0.43
C PRO A 19 12.50 -5.38 0.41
N VAL A 20 11.26 -4.91 0.30
CA VAL A 20 10.70 -3.94 1.23
C VAL A 20 10.37 -4.65 2.53
N VAL A 21 10.83 -4.14 3.67
CA VAL A 21 10.59 -4.75 4.98
C VAL A 21 9.49 -3.99 5.70
N CYS A 22 8.40 -4.68 6.04
CA CYS A 22 7.31 -4.13 6.83
C CYS A 22 7.48 -4.52 8.30
N ASP A 23 7.58 -3.53 9.17
CA ASP A 23 7.46 -3.75 10.60
C ASP A 23 5.96 -3.85 10.95
N LEU A 24 5.50 -5.06 11.29
CA LEU A 24 4.10 -5.34 11.62
C LEU A 24 3.67 -4.77 12.98
N SER A 25 4.62 -4.41 13.84
CA SER A 25 4.34 -3.84 15.16
C SER A 25 4.07 -2.34 15.10
N THR A 26 4.82 -1.63 14.24
CA THR A 26 4.72 -0.17 14.09
C THR A 26 3.96 0.26 12.83
N GLY A 27 3.84 -0.63 11.85
CA GLY A 27 3.30 -0.31 10.52
C GLY A 27 4.27 0.46 9.63
N GLN A 28 5.54 0.59 10.02
CA GLN A 28 6.54 1.29 9.21
C GLN A 28 7.10 0.40 8.10
N LEU A 29 7.42 1.03 6.97
CA LEU A 29 8.05 0.39 5.82
C LEU A 29 9.50 0.86 5.69
N GLN A 30 10.41 -0.11 5.68
CA GLN A 30 11.83 0.10 5.46
C GLN A 30 12.18 -0.40 4.06
N PHE A 31 12.79 0.47 3.25
CA PHE A 31 13.18 0.13 1.89
C PHE A 31 14.39 0.96 1.46
N ASP A 32 15.18 0.39 0.56
CA ASP A 32 16.26 1.10 -0.13
C ASP A 32 16.22 0.75 -1.61
N ASN A 33 15.82 1.72 -2.42
CA ASN A 33 15.82 1.59 -3.86
C ASN A 33 16.95 2.38 -4.53
N PHE A 34 17.85 2.98 -3.73
CA PHE A 34 18.96 3.83 -4.16
C PHE A 34 18.59 4.78 -5.31
N ASN A 35 17.60 5.66 -5.05
CA ASN A 35 17.05 6.63 -6.02
C ASN A 35 16.57 5.96 -7.33
N GLY A 36 15.97 4.77 -7.21
CA GLY A 36 15.44 4.01 -8.33
C GLY A 36 16.42 3.02 -8.98
N ARG A 37 17.70 2.99 -8.59
CA ARG A 37 18.72 2.13 -9.25
C ARG A 37 18.54 0.65 -8.98
N TRP A 38 17.96 0.28 -7.84
CA TRP A 38 17.77 -1.12 -7.43
C TRP A 38 16.30 -1.49 -7.23
N GLY A 39 15.42 -0.68 -7.80
CA GLY A 39 13.98 -0.89 -7.75
C GLY A 39 13.25 0.37 -8.20
N LYS A 40 12.30 0.23 -9.12
CA LYS A 40 11.50 1.37 -9.57
C LYS A 40 10.55 1.82 -8.46
N GLN A 41 10.60 3.09 -8.09
CA GLN A 41 9.71 3.69 -7.09
C GLN A 41 8.23 3.44 -7.40
N GLN A 42 7.86 3.41 -8.68
CA GLN A 42 6.48 3.15 -9.13
C GLN A 42 5.93 1.80 -8.64
N GLU A 43 6.79 0.79 -8.47
CA GLU A 43 6.37 -0.52 -7.96
C GLU A 43 6.02 -0.47 -6.47
N LEU A 44 6.75 0.35 -5.70
CA LEU A 44 6.43 0.64 -4.31
C LEU A 44 5.15 1.47 -4.21
N ASP A 45 5.02 2.51 -5.03
CA ASP A 45 3.82 3.35 -5.04
C ASP A 45 2.56 2.54 -5.40
N ARG A 46 2.65 1.62 -6.36
CA ARG A 46 1.56 0.70 -6.71
C ARG A 46 1.19 -0.20 -5.54
N PHE A 47 2.18 -0.73 -4.82
CA PHE A 47 1.94 -1.53 -3.61
C PHE A 47 1.22 -0.71 -2.53
N LEU A 48 1.69 0.50 -2.24
CA LEU A 48 1.08 1.40 -1.25
C LEU A 48 -0.35 1.79 -1.63
N GLN A 49 -0.59 2.11 -2.89
CA GLN A 49 -1.91 2.45 -3.41
C GLN A 49 -2.90 1.29 -3.23
N ALA A 50 -2.48 0.05 -3.53
CA ALA A 50 -3.30 -1.14 -3.32
C ALA A 50 -3.58 -1.39 -1.83
N TYR A 51 -2.56 -1.27 -0.97
CA TYR A 51 -2.71 -1.42 0.47
C TYR A 51 -3.69 -0.38 1.05
N ALA A 52 -3.57 0.88 0.66
CA ALA A 52 -4.47 1.95 1.09
C ALA A 52 -5.92 1.68 0.64
N CYS A 53 -6.10 1.18 -0.58
CA CYS A 53 -7.40 0.77 -1.10
C CYS A 53 -8.04 -0.34 -0.25
N GLU A 54 -7.28 -1.39 0.08
CA GLU A 54 -7.76 -2.48 0.94
C GLU A 54 -8.12 -2.00 2.34
N LEU A 55 -7.26 -1.18 2.97
CA LEU A 55 -7.53 -0.63 4.29
C LEU A 55 -8.81 0.21 4.29
N ALA A 56 -9.00 1.05 3.27
CA ALA A 56 -10.20 1.87 3.12
C ALA A 56 -11.46 1.01 2.91
N LYS A 57 -11.37 -0.05 2.10
CA LYS A 57 -12.47 -1.02 1.91
C LYS A 57 -12.84 -1.71 3.22
N ILE A 58 -11.87 -2.17 3.99
CA ILE A 58 -12.10 -2.80 5.30
C ILE A 58 -12.77 -1.82 6.26
N ALA A 59 -12.26 -0.58 6.35
CA ALA A 59 -12.81 0.45 7.23
C ALA A 59 -14.25 0.85 6.86
N ALA A 60 -14.54 0.98 5.56
CA ALA A 60 -15.88 1.30 5.05
C ALA A 60 -16.87 0.15 5.30
N ARG A 61 -16.47 -1.11 5.02
CA ARG A 61 -17.30 -2.28 5.29
C ARG A 61 -17.64 -2.45 6.77
N LYS A 62 -16.68 -2.19 7.67
CA LYS A 62 -16.93 -2.19 9.13
C LYS A 62 -18.01 -1.19 9.56
N LYS A 63 -18.22 -0.12 8.81
CA LYS A 63 -19.25 0.90 9.05
C LYS A 63 -20.55 0.66 8.27
N GLY A 64 -20.67 -0.46 7.56
CA GLY A 64 -21.84 -0.77 6.74
C GLY A 64 -21.94 0.07 5.45
N HIS A 65 -20.83 0.65 5.00
CA HIS A 65 -20.79 1.40 3.74
C HIS A 65 -20.54 0.48 2.56
N THR A 66 -21.12 0.81 1.41
CA THR A 66 -20.85 0.13 0.14
C THR A 66 -19.63 0.77 -0.53
N VAL A 67 -18.80 -0.04 -1.18
CA VAL A 67 -17.55 0.44 -1.79
C VAL A 67 -17.46 -0.08 -3.22
N SER A 68 -17.10 0.79 -4.17
CA SER A 68 -16.76 0.41 -5.54
C SER A 68 -15.35 0.89 -5.89
N GLU A 69 -14.64 0.07 -6.65
CA GLU A 69 -13.25 0.31 -7.06
C GLU A 69 -13.18 0.34 -8.59
N GLN A 70 -12.44 1.31 -9.13
CA GLN A 70 -12.18 1.43 -10.56
C GLN A 70 -10.72 1.80 -10.81
N MET A 71 -10.04 1.01 -11.63
CA MET A 71 -8.72 1.36 -12.15
C MET A 71 -8.85 2.40 -13.26
N LEU A 72 -8.04 3.46 -13.17
CA LEU A 72 -7.99 4.54 -14.14
C LEU A 72 -6.90 4.28 -15.20
N ALA A 73 -6.99 4.97 -16.33
CA ALA A 73 -6.08 4.78 -17.47
C ALA A 73 -4.61 5.18 -17.16
N ASP A 74 -4.41 6.02 -16.15
CA ASP A 74 -3.11 6.47 -15.65
C ASP A 74 -2.49 5.50 -14.62
N GLY A 75 -3.19 4.41 -14.27
CA GLY A 75 -2.77 3.45 -13.24
C GLY A 75 -3.22 3.80 -11.82
N SER A 76 -3.86 4.95 -11.62
CA SER A 76 -4.46 5.33 -10.33
C SER A 76 -5.70 4.48 -10.04
N ILE A 77 -6.05 4.33 -8.76
CA ILE A 77 -7.27 3.64 -8.32
C ILE A 77 -8.25 4.67 -7.79
N LYS A 78 -9.44 4.73 -8.38
CA LYS A 78 -10.58 5.47 -7.85
C LYS A 78 -11.39 4.56 -6.93
N LEU A 79 -11.39 4.88 -5.65
CA LEU A 79 -12.25 4.24 -4.66
C LEU A 79 -13.45 5.13 -4.33
N THR A 80 -14.67 4.63 -4.52
CA THR A 80 -15.91 5.35 -4.18
C THR A 80 -16.58 4.67 -3.00
N ILE A 81 -16.79 5.42 -1.92
CA ILE A 81 -17.48 4.94 -0.71
C ILE A 81 -18.87 5.57 -0.66
N GLN A 82 -19.90 4.73 -0.74
CA GLN A 82 -21.27 5.12 -0.52
C GLN A 82 -21.61 4.99 0.95
N VAL A 83 -21.72 6.13 1.62
CA VAL A 83 -22.04 6.22 3.05
C VAL A 83 -23.53 5.97 3.24
N THR A 84 -23.89 4.74 3.58
CA THR A 84 -25.25 4.43 4.05
C THR A 84 -25.40 4.99 5.45
N ARG A 85 -26.10 6.12 5.58
CA ARG A 85 -26.42 6.72 6.87
C ARG A 85 -27.47 5.83 7.53
N GLY A 86 -27.10 5.14 8.62
CA GLY A 86 -28.09 4.53 9.50
C GLY A 86 -29.05 5.62 9.97
N ALA A 87 -30.35 5.36 9.86
CA ALA A 87 -31.39 6.24 10.42
C ALA A 87 -31.05 6.54 11.89
N VAL A 88 -31.09 7.82 12.25
CA VAL A 88 -31.12 8.28 13.65
C VAL A 88 -32.46 7.97 14.27
#